data_AF-A0AA37QRM4-F1
#
_entry.id   AF-A0AA37QRM4-F1
#
_cell.length_a   1.000
_cell.length_b   1.000
_cell.length_c   1.000
_cell.angle_alpha   90.00
_cell.angle_beta   90.00
_cell.angle_gamma   90.00
#
_symmetry.space_group_name_H-M   'P 1'
#
loop_
_entity.id
_entity.type
_entity.pdbx_description
1 polymer ?
#
loop_
_entity_poly.entity_id
_entity_poly.type
_entity_poly.pdbx_seq_one_letter_code
_entity_poly.pdbx_strand_id
1 'polypeptide(L)'
;MTPFVAFGYRKTKTDKHKLEIDPSAGSVVQDIFKMKLRGMSQDAIANRLNELGILSPFEYKISSGSHYETGFLQKEQALWSSVTVRRILENEVYIGNLVQGKRTTPNHKVKQTYVKPEDDWIRIEKNHEPLVSDRDFEIIQRLLGMDTRTSPDQKQVSKTSFISKRSLQVNRSVRKNNAFFSL
;
A
#
# COMPACT_ATOMS: atom_id res chain seq x y z
N MET A 1 19.35 -1.89 -14.85
CA MET A 1 18.51 -1.02 -13.99
C MET A 1 18.56 -1.57 -12.57
N THR A 2 18.87 -0.74 -11.59
CA THR A 2 18.84 -1.15 -10.18
C THR A 2 17.38 -1.33 -9.73
N PRO A 3 17.07 -2.34 -8.88
CA PRO A 3 15.72 -2.52 -8.37
C PRO A 3 15.29 -1.29 -7.57
N PHE A 4 14.03 -0.87 -7.76
CA PHE A 4 13.47 0.34 -7.16
C PHE A 4 13.47 0.26 -5.64
N VAL A 5 13.84 1.35 -4.98
CA VAL A 5 13.83 1.50 -3.52
C VAL A 5 12.55 2.23 -3.12
N ALA A 6 11.97 1.85 -1.99
CA ALA A 6 10.81 2.56 -1.44
C ALA A 6 11.20 3.97 -1.00
N PHE A 7 10.30 4.94 -1.21
CA PHE A 7 10.50 6.32 -0.74
C PHE A 7 10.71 6.36 0.78
N GLY A 8 11.67 7.14 1.26
CA GLY A 8 12.09 7.14 2.67
C GLY A 8 13.31 6.27 2.97
N TYR A 9 13.73 5.43 2.02
CA TYR A 9 14.94 4.63 2.13
C TYR A 9 15.89 4.89 0.97
N ARG A 10 17.18 4.63 1.21
CA ARG A 10 18.24 4.63 0.21
C ARG A 10 19.08 3.36 0.34
N LYS A 11 19.74 2.97 -0.75
CA LYS A 11 20.72 1.88 -0.69
C LYS A 11 22.01 2.39 -0.04
N THR A 12 22.61 1.53 0.76
CA THR A 12 23.94 1.77 1.30
C THR A 12 24.98 1.87 0.18
N LYS A 13 26.02 2.69 0.37
CA LYS A 13 27.15 2.78 -0.58
C LYS A 13 27.98 1.49 -0.61
N THR A 14 28.06 0.79 0.53
CA THR A 14 28.86 -0.41 0.73
C THR A 14 28.15 -1.67 0.28
N ASP A 15 26.85 -1.79 0.53
CA ASP A 15 26.03 -2.94 0.17
C ASP A 15 24.71 -2.51 -0.49
N LYS A 16 24.54 -2.89 -1.76
CA LYS A 16 23.37 -2.56 -2.59
C LYS A 16 22.11 -3.33 -2.20
N HIS A 17 22.24 -4.36 -1.37
CA HIS A 17 21.13 -5.17 -0.85
C HIS A 17 20.60 -4.65 0.48
N LYS A 18 21.34 -3.75 1.15
CA LYS A 18 20.92 -3.13 2.42
C LYS A 18 20.24 -1.79 2.19
N LEU A 19 19.15 -1.58 2.93
CA LEU A 19 18.38 -0.36 2.97
C LEU A 19 18.72 0.43 4.23
N GLU A 20 19.03 1.70 4.06
CA GLU A 20 19.22 2.67 5.14
C GLU A 20 18.17 3.76 5.03
N ILE A 21 17.80 4.36 6.16
CA ILE A 21 16.86 5.48 6.20
C ILE A 21 17.48 6.68 5.44
N ASP A 22 16.69 7.25 4.54
CA ASP A 22 16.97 8.58 4.01
C ASP A 22 16.43 9.62 5.01
N PRO A 23 17.26 10.46 5.64
CA PRO A 23 16.77 11.40 6.65
C PRO A 23 15.69 12.36 6.15
N SER A 24 15.79 12.81 4.89
CA SER A 24 14.85 13.78 4.32
C SER A 24 13.54 13.10 3.95
N ALA A 25 13.59 12.09 3.09
CA ALA A 25 12.40 11.37 2.66
C ALA A 25 11.76 10.56 3.81
N GLY A 26 12.57 10.03 4.72
CA GLY A 26 12.13 9.25 5.88
C GLY A 26 11.32 10.08 6.86
N SER A 27 11.71 11.33 7.12
CA SER A 27 10.92 12.26 7.95
C SER A 27 9.54 12.51 7.33
N VAL A 28 9.47 12.70 6.01
CA VAL A 28 8.20 12.90 5.31
C VAL A 28 7.29 11.68 5.47
N VAL A 29 7.83 10.47 5.33
CA VAL A 29 7.07 9.23 5.58
C VAL A 29 6.56 9.21 7.02
N GLN A 30 7.40 9.46 8.01
CA GLN A 30 6.96 9.47 9.41
C GLN A 30 5.85 10.50 9.65
N ASP A 31 5.92 11.67 9.03
CA ASP A 31 4.90 12.69 9.15
C ASP A 31 3.59 12.30 8.46
N ILE A 32 3.63 11.59 7.33
CA ILE A 32 2.44 10.98 6.69
C ILE A 32 1.74 10.04 7.67
N PHE A 33 2.49 9.16 8.33
CA PHE A 33 1.95 8.23 9.31
C PHE A 33 1.34 8.96 10.52
N LYS A 34 2.05 9.95 11.07
CA LYS A 34 1.54 10.79 12.17
C LYS A 34 0.26 11.54 11.78
N MET A 35 0.20 12.13 10.58
CA MET A 35 -0.98 12.84 10.09
C MET A 35 -2.18 11.90 9.94
N LYS A 36 -1.96 10.68 9.44
CA LYS A 36 -3.04 9.68 9.34
C LYS A 36 -3.53 9.22 10.72
N LEU A 37 -2.63 9.02 11.69
CA LEU A 37 -3.00 8.69 13.07
C LEU A 37 -3.82 9.81 13.75
N ARG A 38 -3.58 11.07 13.37
CA ARG A 38 -4.40 12.23 13.80
C ARG A 38 -5.78 12.29 13.12
N GLY A 39 -6.09 11.36 12.22
CA GLY A 39 -7.39 11.28 11.54
C GLY A 39 -7.49 12.06 10.23
N MET A 40 -6.38 12.56 9.68
CA MET A 40 -6.43 13.22 8.37
C MET A 40 -6.76 12.23 7.24
N SER A 41 -7.55 12.68 6.27
CA SER A 41 -7.82 11.90 5.05
C SER A 41 -6.58 11.85 4.15
N GLN A 42 -6.51 10.85 3.27
CA GLN A 42 -5.38 10.70 2.34
C GLN A 42 -5.27 11.89 1.38
N ASP A 43 -6.39 12.44 0.93
CA ASP A 43 -6.42 13.64 0.09
C ASP A 43 -5.94 14.88 0.87
N ALA A 44 -6.37 15.05 2.12
CA ALA A 44 -5.91 16.17 2.95
C ALA A 44 -4.40 16.09 3.21
N ILE A 45 -3.87 14.89 3.44
CA ILE A 45 -2.42 14.66 3.58
C ILE A 45 -1.70 15.02 2.28
N ALA A 46 -2.19 14.55 1.13
CA ALA A 46 -1.58 14.85 -0.16
C ALA A 46 -1.56 16.36 -0.45
N ASN A 47 -2.68 17.06 -0.23
CA ASN A 47 -2.77 18.51 -0.39
C ASN A 47 -1.81 19.24 0.54
N ARG A 48 -1.73 18.82 1.81
CA ARG A 48 -0.80 19.40 2.78
C ARG A 48 0.66 19.26 2.35
N LEU A 49 1.05 18.11 1.81
CA LEU A 49 2.42 17.90 1.30
C LEU A 49 2.71 18.79 0.08
N ASN A 50 1.73 18.95 -0.81
CA ASN A 50 1.83 19.83 -1.96
C ASN A 50 1.93 21.31 -1.55
N GLU A 51 1.14 21.76 -0.57
CA GLU A 51 1.20 23.12 0.00
C GLU A 51 2.57 23.43 0.61
N LEU A 52 3.19 22.44 1.25
CA LEU A 52 4.53 22.55 1.81
C LEU A 52 5.64 22.49 0.74
N GLY A 53 5.29 22.30 -0.54
CA GLY A 53 6.26 22.16 -1.63
C GLY A 53 7.12 20.90 -1.53
N ILE A 54 6.66 19.87 -0.81
CA ILE A 54 7.40 18.63 -0.64
C ILE A 54 7.33 17.83 -1.94
N LEU A 55 8.49 17.47 -2.49
CA LEU A 55 8.60 16.68 -3.71
C LEU A 55 7.88 15.32 -3.55
N SER A 56 7.11 14.93 -4.56
CA SER A 56 6.52 13.59 -4.60
C SER A 56 7.61 12.52 -4.74
N PRO A 57 7.34 11.24 -4.42
CA PRO A 57 8.31 10.17 -4.57
C PRO A 57 8.93 10.07 -5.97
N PHE A 58 8.16 10.45 -7.00
CA PHE A 58 8.63 10.46 -8.38
C PHE A 58 9.60 11.63 -8.62
N GLU A 59 9.22 12.84 -8.24
CA GLU A 59 10.05 14.04 -8.36
C GLU A 59 11.34 13.94 -7.52
N TYR A 60 11.22 13.42 -6.30
CA TYR A 60 12.37 13.20 -5.42
C TYR A 60 13.41 12.31 -6.10
N LYS A 61 12.97 11.26 -6.78
CA LYS A 61 13.86 10.35 -7.52
C LYS A 61 14.53 11.00 -8.72
N ILE A 62 13.82 11.87 -9.45
CA ILE A 62 14.41 12.66 -10.54
C ILE A 62 15.47 13.60 -9.98
N SER A 63 15.16 14.34 -8.91
CA SER A 63 16.09 15.26 -8.26
C SER A 63 17.33 14.56 -7.68
N SER A 64 17.20 13.30 -7.26
CA SER A 64 18.31 12.51 -6.73
C SER A 64 19.25 11.94 -7.82
N GLY A 65 19.10 12.36 -9.08
CA GLY A 65 19.99 12.00 -10.18
C GLY A 65 19.66 10.68 -10.89
N SER A 66 18.45 10.12 -10.69
CA SER A 66 18.02 8.99 -11.51
C SER A 66 17.62 9.49 -12.89
N HIS A 67 18.47 9.29 -13.91
CA HIS A 67 18.14 9.57 -15.30
C HIS A 67 16.98 8.65 -15.73
N TYR A 68 15.74 9.11 -15.56
CA TYR A 68 14.54 8.40 -15.96
C TYR A 68 13.83 9.25 -17.02
N GLU A 69 14.12 8.96 -18.28
CA GLU A 69 13.44 9.58 -19.40
C GLU A 69 12.14 8.81 -19.67
N THR A 70 11.02 9.40 -19.27
CA THR A 70 9.72 8.99 -19.80
C THR A 70 9.52 9.65 -21.16
N GLY A 71 9.17 8.89 -22.19
CA GLY A 71 8.89 9.43 -23.54
C GLY A 71 7.70 10.40 -23.64
N PHE A 72 7.05 10.68 -22.52
CA PHE A 72 6.05 11.75 -22.37
C PHE A 72 6.71 12.94 -21.67
N LEU A 73 6.74 14.09 -22.34
CA LEU A 73 7.15 15.36 -21.75
C LEU A 73 6.14 15.76 -20.67
N GLN A 74 6.34 15.30 -19.43
CA GLN A 74 5.61 15.82 -18.27
C GLN A 74 6.13 17.23 -18.00
N LYS A 75 5.47 18.22 -18.59
CA LYS A 75 5.75 19.66 -18.39
C LYS A 75 5.34 20.16 -16.99
N GLU A 76 4.68 19.33 -16.18
CA GLU A 76 4.20 19.68 -14.84
C GLU A 76 4.78 18.71 -13.80
N GLN A 77 5.25 19.26 -12.68
CA GLN A 77 5.77 18.49 -11.54
C GLN A 77 4.70 17.49 -11.07
N ALA A 78 5.08 16.22 -10.90
CA ALA A 78 4.19 15.22 -10.36
C ALA A 78 3.89 15.52 -8.89
N LEU A 79 2.66 15.94 -8.60
CA LEU A 79 2.20 16.25 -7.24
C LEU A 79 1.88 15.00 -6.41
N TRP A 80 1.81 15.15 -5.09
CA TRP A 80 1.25 14.15 -4.20
C TRP A 80 -0.23 13.93 -4.51
N SER A 81 -0.65 12.66 -4.54
CA SER A 81 -2.04 12.24 -4.66
C SER A 81 -2.42 11.29 -3.52
N SER A 82 -3.71 11.18 -3.22
CA SER A 82 -4.21 10.23 -2.21
C SER A 82 -3.81 8.79 -2.51
N VAL A 83 -3.76 8.40 -3.79
CA VAL A 83 -3.29 7.09 -4.23
C VAL A 83 -1.84 6.85 -3.82
N THR A 84 -0.96 7.85 -3.99
CA THR A 84 0.44 7.76 -3.58
C THR A 84 0.57 7.67 -2.06
N VAL A 85 -0.19 8.48 -1.32
CA VAL A 85 -0.24 8.42 0.16
C VAL A 85 -0.73 7.05 0.64
N ARG A 86 -1.79 6.52 0.04
CA ARG A 86 -2.33 5.19 0.36
C ARG A 86 -1.28 4.10 0.16
N ARG A 87 -0.57 4.11 -0.96
CA ARG A 87 0.52 3.16 -1.25
C ARG A 87 1.62 3.19 -0.19
N ILE A 88 1.93 4.36 0.35
CA ILE A 88 2.90 4.49 1.45
C ILE A 88 2.34 3.87 2.73
N LEU A 89 1.10 4.22 3.10
CA LEU A 89 0.46 3.74 4.32
C LEU A 89 0.25 2.21 4.33
N GLU A 90 0.08 1.56 3.19
CA GLU A 90 -0.13 0.11 3.07
C GLU A 90 1.19 -0.70 2.96
N ASN A 91 2.33 -0.03 2.81
CA ASN A 91 3.58 -0.73 2.51
C ASN A 91 4.32 -1.15 3.79
N GLU A 92 4.47 -2.45 3.96
CA GLU A 92 5.16 -3.06 5.12
C GLU A 92 6.66 -2.80 5.17
N VAL A 93 7.25 -2.26 4.11
CA VAL A 93 8.65 -1.81 4.13
C VAL A 93 8.88 -0.82 5.27
N TYR A 94 7.89 -0.01 5.62
CA TYR A 94 8.02 1.00 6.67
C TYR A 94 8.05 0.45 8.11
N ILE A 95 7.67 -0.81 8.30
CA ILE A 95 7.85 -1.56 9.55
C ILE A 95 9.08 -2.49 9.49
N GLY A 96 9.95 -2.32 8.49
CA GLY A 96 11.19 -3.08 8.36
C GLY A 96 11.04 -4.42 7.60
N ASN A 97 9.85 -4.75 7.11
CA ASN A 97 9.59 -6.00 6.41
C ASN A 97 9.89 -5.88 4.91
N LEU A 98 10.59 -6.85 4.34
CA LEU A 98 10.87 -6.91 2.91
C LEU A 98 9.96 -7.95 2.26
N VAL A 99 9.04 -7.50 1.40
CA VAL A 99 8.12 -8.38 0.65
C VAL A 99 8.49 -8.39 -0.83
N GLN A 100 8.82 -9.57 -1.36
CA GLN A 100 9.23 -9.80 -2.74
C GLN A 100 8.44 -10.94 -3.38
N GLY A 101 8.59 -11.12 -4.70
CA GLY A 101 7.99 -12.25 -5.40
C GLY A 101 6.48 -12.15 -5.67
N LYS A 102 5.86 -10.97 -5.45
CA LYS A 102 4.41 -10.75 -5.64
C LYS A 102 3.90 -11.06 -7.05
N ARG A 103 4.77 -10.99 -8.05
CA ARG A 103 4.45 -11.22 -9.46
C ARG A 103 5.40 -12.23 -10.06
N THR A 104 4.87 -13.09 -10.93
CA THR A 104 5.67 -14.03 -11.70
C THR A 104 5.10 -14.22 -13.10
N THR A 105 5.86 -14.91 -13.92
CA THR A 105 5.57 -15.18 -15.31
C THR A 105 5.42 -16.69 -15.47
N PRO A 106 4.35 -17.21 -16.11
CA PRO A 106 4.08 -18.64 -16.17
C PRO A 106 5.21 -19.44 -16.83
N ASN A 107 5.88 -18.84 -17.82
CA ASN A 107 7.00 -19.44 -18.54
C ASN A 107 7.86 -18.32 -19.14
N HIS A 108 9.17 -18.53 -19.29
CA HIS A 108 10.11 -17.59 -19.91
C HIS A 108 9.68 -17.13 -21.32
N LYS A 109 8.90 -17.95 -22.04
CA LYS A 109 8.40 -17.64 -23.39
C LYS A 109 7.15 -16.76 -23.43
N VAL A 110 6.38 -16.70 -22.34
CA VAL A 110 5.11 -15.97 -22.28
C VAL A 110 5.32 -14.77 -21.38
N LYS A 111 5.35 -13.54 -21.90
CA LYS A 111 5.61 -12.33 -21.10
C LYS A 111 4.44 -11.87 -20.21
N GLN A 112 3.32 -12.61 -20.21
CA GLN A 112 2.17 -12.30 -19.37
C GLN A 112 2.52 -12.49 -17.90
N THR A 113 2.39 -11.43 -17.10
CA THR A 113 2.65 -11.46 -15.66
C THR A 113 1.34 -11.68 -14.90
N TYR A 114 1.36 -12.52 -13.87
CA TYR A 114 0.24 -12.69 -12.93
C TYR A 114 0.70 -12.42 -11.49
N VAL A 115 -0.27 -12.11 -10.61
CA VAL A 115 -0.05 -11.89 -9.18
C VAL A 115 -0.16 -13.23 -8.46
N LYS A 116 0.84 -13.59 -7.67
CA LYS A 116 0.84 -14.81 -6.86
C LYS A 116 -0.11 -14.66 -5.67
N PRO A 117 -0.70 -15.76 -5.14
CA PRO A 117 -1.37 -15.71 -3.84
C PRO A 117 -0.40 -15.23 -2.75
N GLU A 118 -0.92 -14.58 -1.71
CA GLU A 118 -0.11 -13.95 -0.67
C GLU A 118 0.77 -14.96 0.09
N ASP A 119 0.31 -16.21 0.23
CA ASP A 119 1.06 -17.31 0.86
C ASP A 119 2.35 -17.67 0.11
N ASP A 120 2.42 -17.39 -1.19
CA ASP A 120 3.60 -17.63 -2.03
C ASP A 120 4.55 -16.41 -2.08
N TRP A 121 4.25 -15.33 -1.35
CA TRP A 121 5.10 -14.15 -1.31
C TRP A 121 6.29 -14.39 -0.40
N ILE A 122 7.46 -13.94 -0.83
CA ILE A 122 8.67 -14.01 -0.01
C ILE A 122 8.62 -12.82 0.95
N ARG A 123 8.39 -13.08 2.23
CA ARG A 123 8.37 -12.08 3.29
C ARG A 123 9.55 -12.31 4.22
N ILE A 124 10.44 -11.33 4.33
CA ILE A 124 11.55 -11.32 5.28
C ILE A 124 11.23 -10.25 6.32
N GLU A 125 10.92 -10.67 7.53
CA GLU A 125 10.58 -9.77 8.63
C GLU A 125 11.83 -9.07 9.18
N LYS A 126 11.68 -7.82 9.62
CA LYS A 126 12.75 -7.02 10.28
C LYS A 126 14.09 -7.02 9.54
N ASN A 127 14.03 -6.97 8.21
CA ASN A 127 15.21 -6.98 7.33
C ASN A 127 16.04 -5.68 7.45
N HIS A 128 15.40 -4.56 7.81
CA HIS A 128 16.03 -3.24 7.87
C HIS A 128 15.37 -2.35 8.91
N GLU A 129 15.97 -1.20 9.19
CA GLU A 129 15.50 -0.29 10.23
C GLU A 129 14.09 0.25 9.91
N PRO A 130 13.11 0.05 10.81
CA PRO A 130 11.74 0.52 10.59
C PRO A 130 11.65 2.04 10.75
N LEU A 131 10.86 2.68 9.88
CA LEU A 131 10.50 4.10 10.03
C LEU A 131 9.30 4.31 10.98
N VAL A 132 8.46 3.27 11.12
CA VAL A 132 7.20 3.28 11.86
C VAL A 132 7.12 2.04 12.75
N SER A 133 6.48 2.16 13.92
CA SER A 133 6.26 1.01 14.79
C SER A 133 5.21 0.04 14.22
N ASP A 134 5.37 -1.26 14.49
CA ASP A 134 4.38 -2.29 14.12
C ASP A 134 2.97 -1.91 14.61
N ARG A 135 2.89 -1.40 15.84
CA ARG A 135 1.64 -0.97 16.48
C ARG A 135 0.94 0.15 15.71
N ASP A 136 1.67 1.19 15.32
CA ASP A 136 1.11 2.33 14.60
C ASP A 136 0.64 1.91 13.21
N PHE A 137 1.42 1.05 12.55
CA PHE A 137 1.07 0.47 11.26
C PHE A 137 -0.22 -0.35 11.33
N GLU A 138 -0.37 -1.22 12.34
CA GLU A 138 -1.59 -2.00 12.55
C GLU A 138 -2.82 -1.11 12.77
N ILE A 139 -2.70 -0.05 13.57
CA ILE A 139 -3.79 0.91 13.79
C ILE A 139 -4.21 1.53 12.47
N ILE A 140 -3.25 1.96 11.66
CA ILE A 140 -3.53 2.54 10.33
C ILE A 140 -4.18 1.52 9.40
N GLN A 141 -3.73 0.26 9.35
CA GLN A 141 -4.37 -0.76 8.51
C GLN A 141 -5.85 -0.94 8.89
N ARG A 142 -6.17 -0.92 10.18
CA ARG A 142 -7.57 -0.96 10.65
C ARG A 142 -8.36 0.27 10.19
N LEU A 143 -7.79 1.47 10.32
CA LEU A 143 -8.42 2.71 9.83
C LEU A 143 -8.68 2.67 8.33
N LEU A 144 -7.72 2.21 7.52
CA LEU A 144 -7.87 2.06 6.07
C LEU A 144 -8.96 1.04 5.70
N GLY A 145 -9.05 -0.07 6.45
CA GLY A 145 -10.11 -1.06 6.28
C GLY A 145 -11.51 -0.53 6.62
N MET A 146 -11.62 0.47 7.49
CA MET A 146 -12.88 1.16 7.78
C MET A 146 -13.23 2.19 6.71
N ASP A 147 -12.25 2.96 6.23
CA ASP A 147 -12.45 3.98 5.19
C ASP A 147 -13.00 3.36 3.89
N THR A 148 -12.52 2.16 3.52
CA THR A 148 -12.99 1.43 2.32
C THR A 148 -14.43 0.89 2.43
N ARG A 149 -15.04 0.88 3.63
CA ARG A 149 -16.44 0.49 3.85
C ARG A 149 -17.42 1.65 3.78
N THR A 150 -16.93 2.90 3.64
CA THR A 150 -17.80 4.08 3.53
C THR A 150 -18.14 4.30 2.07
N SER A 151 -19.35 3.90 1.65
CA SER A 151 -19.89 4.26 0.33
C SER A 151 -20.00 5.79 0.18
N PRO A 152 -19.84 6.37 -1.03
CA PRO A 152 -19.79 7.84 -1.20
C PRO A 152 -21.10 8.56 -0.92
N ASP A 153 -22.16 7.85 -0.54
CA ASP A 153 -23.47 8.43 -0.33
C ASP A 153 -23.96 8.10 1.07
N GLN A 154 -23.73 9.02 2.01
CA GLN A 154 -24.69 9.40 3.05
C GLN A 154 -24.11 10.46 3.98
N LYS A 155 -24.50 11.72 3.73
CA LYS A 155 -24.70 12.69 4.82
C LYS A 155 -25.86 12.20 5.69
N GLN A 156 -25.64 11.23 6.56
CA GLN A 156 -26.45 11.05 7.77
C GLN A 156 -25.61 10.41 8.87
N VAL A 157 -25.44 11.16 9.96
CA VAL A 157 -24.84 10.70 11.22
C VAL A 157 -25.58 9.48 11.75
N SER A 158 -24.96 8.31 11.65
CA SER A 158 -25.50 7.10 12.26
C SER A 158 -24.79 6.82 13.58
N LYS A 159 -25.56 7.01 14.66
CA LYS A 159 -25.22 6.67 16.04
C LYS A 159 -24.91 5.18 16.14
N THR A 160 -23.93 4.88 16.98
CA THR A 160 -23.39 3.55 17.28
C THR A 160 -24.47 2.49 17.55
N SER A 161 -24.33 1.31 16.92
CA SER A 161 -24.97 0.08 17.38
C SER A 161 -23.97 -1.06 17.39
N PHE A 162 -23.35 -1.27 18.56
CA PHE A 162 -22.71 -2.52 18.94
C PHE A 162 -23.79 -3.59 19.10
N ILE A 163 -23.93 -4.54 18.17
CA ILE A 163 -24.64 -5.79 18.43
C ILE A 163 -23.87 -6.98 17.84
N SER A 164 -23.31 -7.75 18.77
CA SER A 164 -22.78 -9.10 18.62
C SER A 164 -23.82 -10.07 18.04
N LYS A 165 -23.42 -10.97 17.14
CA LYS A 165 -24.14 -12.24 16.92
C LYS A 165 -23.19 -13.42 16.85
N ARG A 166 -23.17 -14.16 17.96
CA ARG A 166 -22.81 -15.58 18.09
C ARG A 166 -23.75 -16.46 17.25
N SER A 167 -23.15 -17.41 16.54
CA SER A 167 -23.56 -18.80 16.23
C SER A 167 -25.04 -19.23 16.34
N LEU A 168 -25.54 -19.91 15.29
CA LEU A 168 -26.28 -21.18 15.41
C LEU A 168 -26.35 -21.89 14.04
N GLN A 169 -25.89 -23.15 14.00
CA GLN A 169 -26.18 -24.13 12.95
C GLN A 169 -27.67 -24.56 13.02
N VAL A 170 -28.21 -25.09 11.91
CA VAL A 170 -28.81 -26.45 11.79
C VAL A 170 -29.90 -26.52 10.68
N ASN A 171 -29.63 -27.43 9.73
CA ASN A 171 -30.49 -28.30 8.90
C ASN A 171 -31.73 -27.75 8.14
N ARG A 172 -31.81 -28.09 6.84
CA ARG A 172 -32.51 -29.31 6.38
C ARG A 172 -32.33 -29.58 4.87
N SER A 173 -32.08 -30.86 4.59
CA SER A 173 -32.07 -31.53 3.29
C SER A 173 -33.48 -31.68 2.71
N VAL A 174 -33.65 -31.53 1.38
CA VAL A 174 -34.56 -32.35 0.57
C VAL A 174 -33.97 -32.51 -0.85
N ARG A 175 -33.66 -33.75 -1.23
CA ARG A 175 -33.43 -34.20 -2.61
C ARG A 175 -34.74 -34.23 -3.38
N LYS A 176 -34.74 -33.84 -4.66
CA LYS A 176 -35.45 -34.58 -5.73
C LYS A 176 -34.68 -34.49 -7.06
N ASN A 177 -34.40 -35.66 -7.60
CA ASN A 177 -33.92 -35.90 -8.96
C ASN A 177 -35.01 -35.50 -9.98
N ASN A 178 -34.60 -35.11 -11.18
CA ASN A 178 -35.14 -35.66 -12.42
C ASN A 178 -34.19 -35.36 -13.59
N ALA A 179 -33.66 -36.43 -14.18
CA ALA A 179 -33.19 -36.43 -15.57
C ALA A 179 -34.41 -36.31 -16.51
N PHE A 180 -34.24 -35.76 -17.72
CA PHE A 180 -34.72 -36.32 -19.01
C PHE A 180 -34.40 -35.35 -20.17
N PHE A 181 -33.50 -35.81 -21.06
CA PHE A 181 -33.47 -35.79 -22.54
C PHE A 181 -33.43 -34.51 -23.44
N SER A 182 -32.44 -34.58 -24.36
CA SER A 182 -32.33 -34.19 -25.80
C SER A 182 -32.90 -32.84 -26.28
N LEU A 183 -32.24 -32.10 -27.16
CA LEU A 183 -31.56 -32.49 -28.41
C LEU A 183 -30.17 -31.86 -28.58
#